data_AF-A0A085MP79-F1
#
_entry.id   AF-A0A085MP79-F1
#
_cell.length_a   1.000
_cell.length_b   1.000
_cell.length_c   1.000
_cell.angle_alpha   90.00
_cell.angle_beta   90.00
_cell.angle_gamma   90.00
#
_symmetry.space_group_name_H-M   'P 1'
#
loop_
_entity.id
_entity.type
_entity.pdbx_description
1 polymer ?
#
loop_
_entity_poly.entity_id
_entity_poly.type
_entity_poly.pdbx_seq_one_letter_code
_entity_poly.pdbx_strand_id
1 'polypeptide(L)'
;MAMKHSRELLSVTDDAATIAEQHDPNLERSRRFRAGLEYISSAYRELYDQKSRDAKQLTITSFFKRSNLTKTDDEPQPSMSKHAGIS
;
A
#
# COMPACT_ATOMS: atom_id res chain seq x y z
N MET A 1 -5.16 -11.03 1.09
CA MET A 1 -5.28 -12.07 0.02
C MET A 1 -5.00 -11.50 -1.37
N ALA A 2 -5.79 -10.55 -1.89
CA ALA A 2 -5.64 -10.06 -3.28
C ALA A 2 -4.23 -9.53 -3.67
N MET A 3 -3.57 -8.75 -2.82
CA MET A 3 -2.20 -8.27 -3.11
C MET A 3 -1.15 -9.39 -3.12
N LYS A 4 -1.33 -10.43 -2.29
CA LYS A 4 -0.43 -11.59 -2.26
C LYS A 4 -0.51 -12.36 -3.56
N HIS A 5 -1.72 -12.67 -4.01
CA HIS A 5 -1.95 -13.38 -5.27
C HIS A 5 -1.52 -12.57 -6.50
N SER A 6 -1.69 -11.25 -6.49
CA SER A 6 -1.20 -10.40 -7.59
C SER A 6 0.33 -10.42 -7.67
N ARG A 7 1.02 -10.35 -6.52
CA ARG A 7 2.48 -10.49 -6.45
C ARG A 7 2.96 -11.86 -6.92
N GLU A 8 2.30 -12.93 -6.47
CA GLU A 8 2.63 -14.30 -6.88
C GLU A 8 2.48 -14.48 -8.39
N LEU A 9 1.37 -14.00 -8.96
CA LEU A 9 1.15 -14.03 -10.40
C LEU A 9 2.26 -13.30 -11.15
N LEU A 10 2.59 -12.06 -10.76
CA LEU A 10 3.67 -11.29 -11.39
C LEU A 10 5.00 -12.06 -11.37
N SER A 11 5.35 -12.65 -10.22
CA SER A 11 6.57 -13.48 -10.07
C SER A 11 6.56 -14.67 -11.04
N VAL A 12 5.47 -15.43 -11.09
CA VAL A 12 5.34 -16.59 -11.99
C VAL A 12 5.44 -16.17 -13.45
N THR A 13 4.94 -14.98 -13.78
CA THR A 13 4.98 -14.47 -15.15
C THR A 13 6.42 -14.13 -15.57
N ASP A 14 7.20 -13.50 -14.69
CA ASP A 14 8.61 -13.19 -14.92
C ASP A 14 9.46 -14.46 -15.02
N ASP A 15 9.21 -15.45 -14.16
CA ASP A 15 9.88 -16.75 -14.19
C ASP A 15 9.59 -17.48 -15.52
N ALA A 16 8.33 -17.51 -15.95
CA ALA A 16 7.93 -18.13 -17.22
C ALA A 16 8.58 -17.46 -18.43
N ALA A 17 8.68 -16.13 -18.45
CA ALA A 17 9.38 -15.39 -19.50
C ALA A 17 10.88 -15.75 -19.53
N THR A 18 11.51 -15.82 -18.35
CA THR A 18 12.93 -16.19 -18.21
C THR A 18 13.20 -17.61 -18.70
N ILE A 19 12.33 -18.58 -18.35
CA ILE A 19 12.42 -19.96 -18.82
C ILE A 19 12.28 -20.03 -20.33
N ALA A 20 11.32 -19.29 -20.92
CA ALA A 20 11.17 -19.23 -22.37
C ALA A 20 12.39 -18.60 -23.05
N GLU A 21 13.03 -17.58 -22.47
CA GLU A 21 14.24 -16.97 -23.03
C GLU A 21 15.45 -17.92 -22.98
N GLN A 22 15.57 -18.73 -21.92
CA GLN A 22 16.68 -19.66 -21.74
C GLN A 22 16.56 -20.95 -22.54
N HIS A 23 15.34 -21.46 -22.70
CA HIS A 23 15.10 -22.82 -23.20
C HIS A 23 14.41 -22.88 -24.56
N ASP A 24 13.88 -21.77 -25.08
CA ASP A 24 13.28 -21.75 -26.41
C ASP A 24 14.36 -21.51 -27.48
N PRO A 25 14.63 -22.49 -28.38
CA PRO A 25 15.56 -22.28 -29.48
C PRO A 25 15.07 -21.24 -30.50
N ASN A 26 13.79 -20.87 -30.47
CA ASN A 26 13.20 -19.85 -31.33
C ASN A 26 13.07 -18.51 -30.58
N LEU A 27 14.01 -17.60 -30.87
CA LEU A 27 14.06 -16.27 -30.28
C LEU A 27 12.78 -15.45 -30.52
N GLU A 28 12.21 -15.51 -31.72
CA GLU A 28 11.00 -14.73 -32.05
C GLU A 28 9.76 -15.27 -31.33
N ARG A 29 9.68 -16.60 -31.15
CA ARG A 29 8.63 -17.22 -30.35
C ARG A 29 8.74 -16.80 -28.88
N SER A 30 9.95 -16.87 -28.33
CA SER A 30 10.23 -16.42 -26.96
C SER A 30 9.89 -14.94 -26.75
N ARG A 31 10.27 -14.08 -27.70
CA ARG A 31 9.95 -12.64 -27.68
C ARG A 31 8.44 -12.39 -27.67
N ARG A 32 7.68 -13.09 -28.53
CA ARG A 32 6.21 -12.97 -28.58
C ARG A 32 5.55 -13.49 -27.31
N PHE A 33 6.07 -14.59 -26.77
CA PHE A 33 5.59 -15.15 -25.52
C PHE A 33 5.77 -14.14 -24.37
N ARG A 34 6.96 -13.57 -24.24
CA ARG A 34 7.24 -12.50 -23.26
C ARG A 34 6.33 -11.29 -23.44
N ALA A 35 6.13 -10.81 -24.67
CA ALA A 35 5.23 -9.68 -24.94
C ALA A 35 3.78 -9.98 -24.54
N GLY A 36 3.30 -11.21 -24.77
CA GLY A 36 1.98 -11.65 -24.32
C GLY A 36 1.86 -11.70 -22.80
N LEU A 37 2.90 -12.20 -22.13
CA LEU A 37 3.00 -12.22 -20.68
C LEU A 37 3.01 -10.81 -20.07
N GLU A 38 3.79 -9.88 -20.64
CA GLU A 38 3.83 -8.47 -20.23
C GLU A 38 2.45 -7.79 -20.41
N TYR A 39 1.75 -8.09 -21.51
CA TYR A 39 0.40 -7.57 -21.74
C TYR A 39 -0.57 -8.05 -20.64
N ILE A 40 -0.59 -9.35 -20.33
CA ILE A 40 -1.47 -9.91 -19.29
C ILE A 40 -1.11 -9.39 -17.90
N SER A 41 0.19 -9.34 -17.58
CA SER A 41 0.67 -8.94 -16.26
C SER A 41 0.50 -7.44 -15.98
N SER A 42 0.44 -6.60 -17.03
CA SER A 42 0.28 -5.15 -16.91
C SER A 42 -0.94 -4.73 -16.07
N ALA A 43 -2.11 -5.33 -16.31
CA ALA A 43 -3.34 -5.05 -15.59
C ALA A 43 -3.24 -5.40 -14.09
N TYR A 44 -2.57 -6.51 -13.77
CA TYR A 44 -2.33 -6.92 -12.39
C TYR A 44 -1.31 -6.05 -11.68
N ARG A 45 -0.31 -5.55 -12.43
CA ARG A 45 0.69 -4.63 -11.92
C ARG A 45 0.08 -3.29 -11.52
N GLU A 46 -0.76 -2.73 -12.40
CA GLU A 46 -1.50 -1.50 -12.11
C GLU A 46 -2.42 -1.66 -10.89
N LEU A 47 -3.16 -2.79 -10.82
CA LEU A 47 -4.00 -3.10 -9.67
C LEU A 47 -3.20 -3.24 -8.37
N TYR A 48 -2.04 -3.89 -8.44
CA TYR A 48 -1.15 -4.07 -7.29
C TYR A 48 -0.62 -2.72 -6.81
N ASP A 49 -0.15 -1.88 -7.72
CA ASP A 49 0.40 -0.56 -7.40
C ASP A 49 -0.66 0.36 -6.82
N GLN A 50 -1.88 0.34 -7.37
CA GLN A 50 -3.01 1.07 -6.81
C GLN A 50 -3.30 0.64 -5.37
N LYS A 51 -3.49 -0.66 -5.14
CA LYS A 51 -3.78 -1.17 -3.78
C LYS A 51 -2.65 -0.91 -2.80
N SER A 52 -1.40 -0.95 -3.27
CA SER A 52 -0.23 -0.63 -2.46
C SER A 52 -0.22 0.85 -2.03
N ARG A 53 -0.56 1.77 -2.95
CA ARG A 53 -0.70 3.20 -2.66
C ARG A 53 -1.84 3.47 -1.67
N ASP A 54 -3.01 2.87 -1.90
CA ASP A 54 -4.17 3.04 -1.02
C ASP A 54 -3.88 2.55 0.40
N ALA A 55 -3.24 1.38 0.51
CA ALA A 55 -2.83 0.84 1.81
C ALA A 55 -1.87 1.79 2.54
N LYS A 56 -0.85 2.32 1.84
CA LYS A 56 0.10 3.30 2.41
C LYS A 56 -0.61 4.59 2.85
N GLN A 57 -1.51 5.12 2.05
CA GLN A 57 -2.29 6.32 2.39
C GLN A 57 -3.18 6.09 3.61
N LEU A 58 -3.83 4.94 3.70
CA LEU A 58 -4.64 4.57 4.86
C LEU A 58 -3.77 4.46 6.12
N THR A 59 -2.59 3.83 6.02
CA THR A 59 -1.63 3.74 7.13
C THR A 59 -1.16 5.13 7.57
N ILE A 60 -0.79 6.02 6.65
CA ILE A 60 -0.35 7.38 6.98
C ILE A 60 -1.50 8.17 7.64
N THR A 61 -2.69 8.14 7.06
CA THR A 61 -3.86 8.88 7.57
C THR A 61 -4.27 8.40 8.97
N SER A 62 -4.27 7.08 9.19
CA SER A 62 -4.57 6.50 10.51
C SER A 62 -3.51 6.84 11.54
N PHE A 63 -2.23 6.87 11.17
CA PHE A 63 -1.14 7.30 12.04
C PHE A 63 -1.34 8.76 12.49
N PHE A 64 -1.60 9.68 11.55
CA PHE A 64 -1.82 11.10 11.87
C PHE A 64 -3.12 11.33 12.66
N LYS A 65 -4.22 10.63 12.36
CA LYS A 65 -5.45 10.71 13.17
C LYS A 65 -5.21 10.26 14.61
N ARG A 66 -4.41 9.22 14.81
CA ARG A 66 -4.04 8.75 16.15
C ARG A 66 -3.21 9.78 16.91
N SER A 67 -2.27 10.46 16.25
CA SER A 67 -1.42 11.49 16.87
C SER A 67 -2.20 12.74 17.30
N ASN A 68 -3.28 13.09 16.59
CA ASN A 68 -4.13 14.23 16.94
C ASN A 68 -5.15 13.92 18.06
N LEU A 69 -5.33 12.66 18.44
CA LEU A 69 -6.29 12.27 19.50
C LEU A 69 -5.70 12.42 20.92
N THR A 70 -4.40 12.70 21.06
CA THR A 70 -3.72 12.69 22.36
C THR A 70 -3.70 14.04 23.11
N LYS A 71 -4.42 15.07 22.65
CA LYS A 71 -4.49 16.37 23.34
C LYS A 71 -5.83 17.06 23.16
N THR A 72 -6.85 16.64 23.91
CA THR A 72 -7.96 17.50 24.36
C THR A 72 -8.80 16.68 25.34
N ASP A 73 -8.36 16.53 26.58
CA ASP A 73 -9.29 16.25 27.70
C ASP A 73 -8.78 16.72 29.07
N ASP A 74 -7.90 17.73 29.10
CA ASP A 74 -7.49 18.39 30.34
C ASP A 74 -7.51 19.91 30.11
N GLU A 75 -8.71 20.47 29.97
CA GLU A 75 -8.93 21.89 30.27
C GLU A 75 -9.19 22.00 31.77
N PRO A 76 -8.31 22.65 32.57
CA PRO A 76 -8.57 22.81 33.98
C PRO A 76 -9.72 23.82 34.15
N GLN A 77 -10.85 23.37 34.70
CA GLN A 77 -11.91 24.27 35.16
C GLN A 77 -11.31 25.40 36.00
N PRO A 78 -11.64 26.67 35.75
CA PRO A 78 -11.18 27.76 36.60
C PRO A 78 -11.85 27.62 37.97
N SER A 79 -11.03 27.31 38.98
CA SER A 79 -11.43 27.22 40.37
C SER A 79 -11.84 28.61 40.87
N MET A 80 -13.10 28.74 41.30
CA MET A 80 -13.58 29.93 42.01
C MET A 80 -12.79 30.09 43.31
N SER A 81 -11.87 31.05 43.31
CA SER A 81 -11.18 31.56 44.49
C SER A 81 -12.19 32.25 45.41
N LYS A 82 -12.42 31.67 46.58
CA LYS A 82 -13.18 32.29 47.67
C LYS A 82 -12.28 33.34 48.33
N HIS A 83 -12.53 34.62 48.07
CA HIS A 83 -12.05 35.67 48.96
C HIS A 83 -13.13 35.99 50.00
N ALA A 84 -12.90 35.49 51.21
CA ALA A 84 -13.39 36.15 52.41
C ALA A 84 -12.50 37.38 52.65
N GLY A 85 -13.13 38.55 52.79
CA GLY A 85 -12.47 39.83 53.05
C GLY A 85 -13.45 40.77 53.77
N ILE A 86 -13.53 40.59 55.09
CA ILE A 86 -13.80 41.57 56.15
C ILE A 86 -13.92 43.05 55.73
N SER A 87 -15.07 43.66 56.03
CA SER A 87 -15.24 44.83 56.91
C SER A 87 -16.72 45.05 57.26
#